data_AF-A0AA92DF65-F1
#
_entry.id   AF-A0AA92DF65-F1
#
_cell.length_a   1.000
_cell.length_b   1.000
_cell.length_c   1.000
_cell.angle_alpha   90.00
_cell.angle_beta   90.00
_cell.angle_gamma   90.00
#
_symmetry.space_group_name_H-M   'P 1'
#
loop_
_entity.id
_entity.type
_entity.pdbx_description
1 polymer ?
#
loop_
_entity_poly.entity_id
_entity_poly.type
_entity_poly.pdbx_seq_one_letter_code
_entity_poly.pdbx_strand_id
1 'polypeptide(L)'
;MFFVHSPIIGTIDHHHFFESPFIAGIGLHPATSSQISAWKVRVSATESLTPAEATAALTRMVRDAIAELTTFRDDHARRVGDLRPLVADAAKLADAPLDMANDRATVSAYVEQARTLAAQMPPASRAIQNADQLARWIDRTEFLDRTPIQGALDAMEKAVAGIDKSRSQAEKFAADLQAALVRMDDPATAQRLAGLKLQRDLCRVLPDMAAEFAEAQAAALAAVARMSTIADKLKGLAA
;
A
#
# COMPACT_ATOMS: atom_id res chain seq x y z
N MET A 1 47.00 -6.11 -17.44
CA MET A 1 45.72 -6.81 -17.73
C MET A 1 44.64 -5.76 -17.82
N PHE A 2 43.80 -5.82 -18.87
CA PHE A 2 42.78 -4.80 -19.11
C PHE A 2 41.43 -5.45 -19.33
N PHE A 3 40.38 -4.70 -19.01
CA PHE A 3 39.00 -5.00 -19.34
C PHE A 3 38.55 -4.03 -20.42
N VAL A 4 37.53 -4.43 -21.16
CA VAL A 4 36.97 -3.60 -22.22
C VAL A 4 35.68 -2.95 -21.75
N HIS A 5 35.55 -1.66 -22.02
CA HIS A 5 34.27 -0.96 -21.96
C HIS A 5 33.89 -0.51 -23.37
N SER A 6 32.77 -1.01 -23.88
CA SER A 6 32.24 -0.68 -25.20
C SER A 6 30.77 -0.31 -25.07
N PRO A 7 30.39 0.98 -25.23
CA PRO A 7 29.04 1.46 -24.93
C PRO A 7 27.95 0.90 -25.85
N ILE A 8 28.34 0.34 -27.01
CA ILE A 8 27.38 -0.29 -27.93
C ILE A 8 27.03 -1.72 -27.54
N ILE A 9 27.85 -2.36 -26.69
CA ILE A 9 27.59 -3.72 -26.23
C ILE A 9 26.68 -3.56 -25.01
N GLY A 10 25.50 -4.19 -25.07
CA GLY A 10 24.58 -4.21 -23.95
C GLY A 10 25.01 -5.19 -22.86
N THR A 11 24.03 -5.65 -22.10
CA THR A 11 24.20 -6.78 -21.20
C THR A 11 23.96 -8.07 -21.96
N ILE A 12 25.00 -8.90 -22.11
CA ILE A 12 24.97 -10.15 -22.89
C ILE A 12 25.85 -11.20 -22.22
N ASP A 13 25.48 -12.47 -22.38
CA ASP A 13 26.14 -13.61 -21.75
C ASP A 13 27.44 -14.02 -22.44
N HIS A 14 27.57 -13.73 -23.73
CA HIS A 14 28.76 -14.03 -24.50
C HIS A 14 28.89 -13.10 -25.73
N HIS A 15 29.95 -12.30 -25.78
CA HIS A 15 30.30 -11.51 -26.95
C HIS A 15 31.28 -12.28 -27.85
N HIS A 16 30.90 -12.55 -29.10
CA HIS A 16 31.71 -13.37 -30.01
C HIS A 16 33.16 -12.89 -30.19
N PHE A 17 33.39 -11.57 -30.32
CA PHE A 17 34.75 -11.04 -30.56
C PHE A 17 35.65 -11.06 -29.31
N PHE A 18 35.06 -10.90 -28.12
CA PHE A 18 35.81 -10.82 -26.86
C PHE A 18 35.76 -12.12 -26.07
N GLU A 19 34.96 -13.09 -26.52
CA GLU A 19 34.69 -14.38 -25.88
C GLU A 19 34.34 -14.23 -24.38
N SER A 20 33.64 -13.15 -24.04
CA SER A 20 33.38 -12.73 -22.66
C SER A 20 31.95 -12.25 -22.48
N PRO A 21 31.32 -12.48 -21.31
CA PRO A 21 30.08 -11.80 -20.93
C PRO A 21 30.30 -10.30 -20.72
N PHE A 22 29.25 -9.52 -20.95
CA PHE A 22 29.22 -8.07 -20.74
C PHE A 22 28.05 -7.67 -19.85
N ILE A 23 28.28 -6.72 -18.95
CA ILE A 23 27.23 -6.01 -18.21
C ILE A 23 27.35 -4.53 -18.55
N ALA A 24 26.28 -3.94 -19.10
CA ALA A 24 26.26 -2.51 -19.46
C ALA A 24 27.48 -2.06 -20.28
N GLY A 25 27.95 -2.91 -21.19
CA GLY A 25 29.13 -2.61 -22.02
C GLY A 25 30.48 -2.87 -21.37
N ILE A 26 30.54 -3.32 -20.12
CA ILE A 26 31.77 -3.69 -19.42
C ILE A 26 31.96 -5.22 -19.53
N GLY A 27 33.07 -5.65 -20.13
CA GLY A 27 33.45 -7.07 -20.19
C GLY A 27 33.84 -7.59 -18.81
N LEU A 28 33.41 -8.80 -18.44
CA LEU A 28 33.73 -9.39 -17.13
C LEU A 28 35.04 -10.20 -17.14
N HIS A 29 35.60 -10.49 -18.31
CA HIS A 29 36.90 -11.15 -18.45
C HIS A 29 37.95 -10.19 -19.03
N PRO A 30 39.25 -10.43 -18.74
CA PRO A 30 40.33 -9.72 -19.39
C PRO A 30 40.30 -9.82 -20.90
N ALA A 31 40.61 -8.70 -21.56
CA ALA A 31 40.89 -8.64 -22.98
C ALA A 31 42.33 -8.20 -23.22
N THR A 32 42.93 -8.69 -24.30
CA THR A 32 44.26 -8.25 -24.72
C THR A 32 44.21 -6.84 -25.31
N SER A 33 45.29 -6.06 -25.16
CA SER A 33 45.35 -4.70 -25.73
C SER A 33 45.17 -4.68 -27.24
N SER A 34 45.59 -5.73 -27.95
CA SER A 34 45.38 -5.89 -29.40
C SER A 34 43.91 -6.12 -29.74
N GLN A 35 43.19 -6.96 -28.99
CA GLN A 35 41.73 -7.14 -29.17
C GLN A 35 40.97 -5.82 -28.95
N ILE A 36 41.28 -5.10 -27.86
CA ILE A 36 40.64 -3.80 -27.58
C ILE A 36 40.94 -2.80 -28.70
N SER A 37 42.20 -2.71 -29.15
CA SER A 37 42.61 -1.81 -30.23
C SER A 37 41.90 -2.14 -31.55
N ALA A 38 41.78 -3.42 -31.89
CA ALA A 38 41.09 -3.87 -33.10
C ALA A 38 39.59 -3.56 -33.05
N TRP A 39 38.94 -3.74 -31.89
CA TRP A 39 37.54 -3.36 -31.71
C TRP A 39 37.34 -1.85 -31.78
N LYS A 40 38.29 -1.06 -31.23
CA LYS A 40 38.24 0.40 -31.23
C LYS A 40 38.23 1.01 -32.64
N VAL A 41 38.77 0.31 -33.63
CA VAL A 41 38.65 0.71 -35.06
C VAL A 41 37.18 0.73 -35.51
N ARG A 42 36.36 -0.18 -34.99
CA ARG A 42 34.92 -0.28 -35.29
C ARG A 42 34.07 0.60 -34.36
N VAL A 43 34.48 0.72 -33.10
CA VAL A 43 33.77 1.45 -32.05
C VAL A 43 34.76 2.40 -31.38
N SER A 44 34.89 3.62 -31.89
CA SER A 44 35.90 4.57 -31.42
C SER A 44 35.79 4.93 -29.94
N ALA A 45 34.58 4.86 -29.38
CA ALA A 45 34.27 5.09 -27.98
C ALA A 45 34.67 3.92 -27.04
N THR A 46 35.28 2.85 -27.55
CA THR A 46 35.77 1.76 -26.71
C THR A 46 36.96 2.20 -25.87
N GLU A 47 36.89 1.86 -24.59
CA GLU A 47 37.88 2.16 -23.58
C GLU A 47 38.52 0.88 -23.04
N SER A 48 39.78 1.02 -22.64
CA SER A 48 40.53 -0.01 -21.91
C SER A 48 40.50 0.38 -20.45
N LEU A 49 39.88 -0.45 -19.61
CA LEU A 49 39.80 -0.26 -18.17
C LEU A 49 40.85 -1.12 -17.46
N THR A 50 41.46 -0.58 -16.43
CA THR A 50 42.18 -1.37 -15.43
C THR A 50 41.19 -2.22 -14.62
N PRO A 51 41.64 -3.28 -13.91
CA PRO A 51 40.77 -4.05 -13.03
C PRO A 51 40.04 -3.18 -12.00
N ALA A 52 40.73 -2.19 -11.42
CA ALA A 52 40.14 -1.27 -10.45
C ALA A 52 39.05 -0.38 -11.08
N GLU A 53 39.26 0.13 -12.29
CA GLU A 53 38.26 0.93 -13.01
C GLU A 53 37.05 0.10 -13.42
N ALA A 54 37.25 -1.13 -13.89
CA ALA A 54 36.16 -2.05 -14.21
C ALA A 54 35.33 -2.42 -12.98
N THR A 55 35.98 -2.75 -11.86
CA THR A 55 35.31 -2.96 -10.56
C THR A 55 34.51 -1.72 -10.17
N ALA A 56 35.13 -0.53 -10.19
CA ALA A 56 34.45 0.71 -9.82
C ALA A 56 33.25 1.02 -10.72
N ALA A 57 33.35 0.77 -12.03
CA ALA A 57 32.27 0.99 -12.99
C ALA A 57 31.09 0.03 -12.75
N LEU A 58 31.35 -1.26 -12.51
CA LEU A 58 30.32 -2.24 -12.15
C LEU A 58 29.66 -1.90 -10.79
N THR A 59 30.46 -1.54 -9.78
CA THR A 59 29.93 -1.09 -8.48
C THR A 59 29.07 0.16 -8.62
N ARG A 60 29.48 1.14 -9.44
CA ARG A 60 28.70 2.36 -9.69
C ARG A 60 27.36 2.05 -10.34
N MET A 61 27.34 1.16 -11.33
CA MET A 61 26.10 0.72 -11.98
C MET A 61 25.11 0.12 -10.96
N VAL A 62 25.58 -0.69 -10.02
CA VAL A 62 24.72 -1.22 -8.95
C VAL A 62 24.26 -0.09 -8.02
N ARG A 63 25.12 0.89 -7.71
CA ARG A 63 24.73 2.06 -6.89
C ARG A 63 23.64 2.92 -7.55
N ASP A 64 23.68 3.07 -8.87
CA ASP A 64 22.63 3.76 -9.61
C ASP A 64 21.29 3.01 -9.46
N ALA A 65 21.30 1.67 -9.56
CA ALA A 65 20.11 0.85 -9.29
C ALA A 65 19.59 0.99 -7.84
N ILE A 66 20.50 1.03 -6.85
CA ILE A 66 20.14 1.25 -5.43
C ILE A 66 19.45 2.60 -5.24
N ALA A 67 19.95 3.66 -5.87
CA ALA A 67 19.38 5.01 -5.75
C ALA A 67 17.93 5.05 -6.28
N GLU A 68 17.68 4.42 -7.42
CA GLU A 68 16.32 4.30 -7.99
C GLU A 68 15.39 3.48 -7.08
N LEU A 69 15.83 2.31 -6.62
CA LEU A 69 15.07 1.45 -5.72
C LEU A 69 14.77 2.14 -4.39
N THR A 70 15.73 2.88 -3.85
CA THR A 70 15.57 3.62 -2.58
C THR A 70 14.56 4.75 -2.73
N THR A 71 14.63 5.52 -3.82
CA THR A 71 13.66 6.57 -4.11
C THR A 71 12.24 6.02 -4.22
N PHE A 72 12.09 4.91 -4.96
CA PHE A 72 10.82 4.21 -5.06
C PHE A 72 10.33 3.70 -3.69
N ARG A 73 11.21 3.04 -2.93
CA ARG A 73 10.91 2.50 -1.59
C ARG A 73 10.40 3.59 -0.66
N ASP A 74 11.07 4.73 -0.62
CA ASP A 74 10.76 5.79 0.34
C ASP A 74 9.43 6.47 -0.01
N ASP A 75 9.16 6.74 -1.29
CA ASP A 75 7.85 7.23 -1.73
C ASP A 75 6.73 6.20 -1.46
N HIS A 76 6.97 4.94 -1.81
CA HIS A 76 6.01 3.87 -1.61
C HIS A 76 5.69 3.67 -0.12
N ALA A 77 6.71 3.62 0.75
CA ALA A 77 6.55 3.49 2.20
C ALA A 77 5.77 4.67 2.81
N ARG A 78 6.00 5.90 2.33
CA ARG A 78 5.24 7.08 2.73
C ARG A 78 3.76 6.93 2.36
N ARG A 79 3.45 6.59 1.10
CA ARG A 79 2.07 6.41 0.61
C ARG A 79 1.35 5.25 1.31
N VAL A 80 2.07 4.18 1.66
CA VAL A 80 1.53 3.10 2.51
C VAL A 80 1.29 3.59 3.94
N GLY A 81 2.14 4.45 4.48
CA GLY A 81 1.92 5.11 5.78
C GLY A 81 0.62 5.91 5.82
N ASP A 82 0.27 6.57 4.71
CA ASP A 82 -0.97 7.34 4.55
C ASP A 82 -2.24 6.46 4.59
N LEU A 83 -2.13 5.14 4.42
CA LEU A 83 -3.26 4.21 4.57
C LEU A 83 -3.67 3.97 6.03
N ARG A 84 -2.76 4.15 6.99
CA ARG A 84 -3.04 3.92 8.41
C ARG A 84 -4.23 4.73 8.93
N PRO A 85 -4.32 6.06 8.72
CA PRO A 85 -5.50 6.81 9.13
C PRO A 85 -6.79 6.34 8.42
N LEU A 86 -6.71 5.88 7.16
CA LEU A 86 -7.86 5.35 6.43
C LEU A 86 -8.38 4.04 7.04
N VAL A 87 -7.49 3.17 7.51
CA VAL A 87 -7.87 1.96 8.24
C VAL A 87 -8.59 2.30 9.55
N ALA A 88 -8.10 3.30 10.28
CA ALA A 88 -8.75 3.76 11.51
C ALA A 88 -10.11 4.41 11.23
N ASP A 89 -10.23 5.17 10.14
CA ASP A 89 -11.49 5.76 9.68
C ASP A 89 -12.51 4.70 9.26
N ALA A 90 -12.10 3.74 8.43
CA ALA A 90 -12.94 2.63 8.00
C ALA A 90 -13.46 1.79 9.17
N ALA A 91 -12.67 1.60 10.21
CA ALA A 91 -13.13 0.91 11.42
C ALA A 91 -14.29 1.66 12.10
N LYS A 92 -14.19 3.00 12.20
CA LYS A 92 -15.26 3.84 12.76
C LYS A 92 -16.51 3.82 11.89
N LEU A 93 -16.35 3.92 10.57
CA LEU A 93 -17.45 3.85 9.61
C LEU A 93 -18.14 2.48 9.65
N ALA A 94 -17.40 1.40 9.88
CA ALA A 94 -17.98 0.08 10.06
C ALA A 94 -18.75 -0.06 11.39
N ASP A 95 -18.25 0.57 12.45
CA ASP A 95 -18.84 0.49 13.78
C ASP A 95 -20.05 1.42 13.95
N ALA A 96 -20.12 2.56 13.27
CA ALA A 96 -21.27 3.46 13.37
C ALA A 96 -21.50 4.26 12.06
N PRO A 97 -21.91 3.58 10.98
CA PRO A 97 -22.19 4.24 9.72
C PRO A 97 -23.38 5.19 9.87
N LEU A 98 -23.21 6.40 9.36
CA LEU A 98 -24.26 7.43 9.33
C LEU A 98 -25.13 7.27 8.07
N ASP A 99 -24.50 6.88 6.97
CA ASP A 99 -25.13 6.57 5.70
C ASP A 99 -24.48 5.32 5.10
N MET A 100 -25.16 4.18 5.27
CA MET A 100 -24.65 2.87 4.84
C MET A 100 -24.20 2.85 3.38
N ALA A 101 -24.90 3.54 2.47
CA ALA A 101 -24.54 3.49 1.06
C ALA A 101 -23.27 4.30 0.78
N ASN A 102 -23.20 5.53 1.32
CA ASN A 102 -22.07 6.44 1.11
C ASN A 102 -20.81 6.01 1.88
N ASP A 103 -20.97 5.56 3.13
CA ASP A 103 -19.86 5.12 3.97
C ASP A 103 -19.23 3.83 3.39
N ARG A 104 -20.06 2.91 2.89
CA ARG A 104 -19.60 1.69 2.22
C ARG A 104 -18.83 2.01 0.94
N ALA A 105 -19.32 2.95 0.13
CA ALA A 105 -18.63 3.41 -1.07
C ALA A 105 -17.26 4.01 -0.74
N THR A 106 -17.19 4.79 0.35
CA THR A 106 -15.95 5.39 0.86
C THR A 106 -14.94 4.33 1.28
N VAL A 107 -15.34 3.36 2.11
CA VAL A 107 -14.46 2.25 2.53
C VAL A 107 -14.03 1.40 1.33
N SER A 108 -14.92 1.16 0.37
CA SER A 108 -14.57 0.46 -0.87
C SER A 108 -13.49 1.20 -1.68
N ALA A 109 -13.54 2.54 -1.74
CA ALA A 109 -12.49 3.33 -2.39
C ALA A 109 -11.14 3.20 -1.67
N TYR A 110 -11.14 3.18 -0.34
CA TYR A 110 -9.91 2.94 0.45
C TYR A 110 -9.31 1.56 0.17
N VAL A 111 -10.14 0.52 0.04
CA VAL A 111 -9.69 -0.84 -0.33
C VAL A 111 -8.96 -0.82 -1.68
N GLU A 112 -9.53 -0.18 -2.70
CA GLU A 112 -8.91 -0.10 -4.03
C GLU A 112 -7.61 0.71 -4.03
N GLN A 113 -7.54 1.79 -3.24
CA GLN A 113 -6.29 2.53 -3.03
C GLN A 113 -5.20 1.64 -2.41
N ALA A 114 -5.53 0.87 -1.37
CA ALA A 114 -4.58 -0.02 -0.72
C ALA A 114 -4.13 -1.18 -1.65
N ARG A 115 -5.04 -1.75 -2.42
CA ARG A 115 -4.74 -2.78 -3.44
C ARG A 115 -3.82 -2.25 -4.54
N THR A 116 -4.08 -1.04 -5.02
CA THR A 116 -3.26 -0.39 -6.04
C THR A 116 -1.81 -0.22 -5.54
N LEU A 117 -1.63 0.19 -4.28
CA LEU A 117 -0.31 0.29 -3.66
C LEU A 117 0.35 -1.09 -3.48
N ALA A 118 -0.38 -2.09 -2.99
CA ALA A 118 0.15 -3.45 -2.84
C ALA A 118 0.66 -4.06 -4.17
N ALA A 119 -0.03 -3.76 -5.26
CA ALA A 119 0.33 -4.20 -6.60
C ALA A 119 1.40 -3.32 -7.28
N GLN A 120 1.81 -2.20 -6.68
CA GLN A 120 2.77 -1.30 -7.29
C GLN A 120 4.16 -1.95 -7.34
N MET A 121 4.72 -2.03 -8.55
CA MET A 121 6.02 -2.64 -8.79
C MET A 121 7.11 -1.56 -8.88
N PRO A 122 8.37 -1.89 -8.52
CA PRO A 122 9.52 -1.05 -8.80
C PRO A 122 9.64 -0.72 -10.31
N PRO A 123 10.29 0.39 -10.68
CA PRO A 123 10.51 0.73 -12.08
C PRO A 123 11.32 -0.35 -12.80
N ALA A 124 10.92 -0.69 -14.03
CA ALA A 124 11.67 -1.59 -14.89
C ALA A 124 12.85 -0.86 -15.56
N SER A 125 13.85 -0.47 -14.77
CA SER A 125 15.00 0.28 -15.27
C SER A 125 16.13 -0.62 -15.76
N ARG A 126 16.92 -0.11 -16.71
CA ARG A 126 18.11 -0.81 -17.21
C ARG A 126 19.15 -1.01 -16.12
N ALA A 127 19.28 -0.06 -15.18
CA ALA A 127 20.24 -0.17 -14.09
C ALA A 127 19.91 -1.39 -13.20
N ILE A 128 18.64 -1.55 -12.81
CA ILE A 128 18.18 -2.69 -12.01
C ILE A 128 18.39 -4.01 -12.77
N GLN A 129 18.01 -4.06 -14.05
CA GLN A 129 18.22 -5.26 -14.88
C GLN A 129 19.71 -5.65 -15.00
N ASN A 130 20.59 -4.67 -15.18
CA ASN A 130 22.03 -4.90 -15.27
C ASN A 130 22.62 -5.36 -13.93
N ALA A 131 22.15 -4.81 -12.81
CA ALA A 131 22.59 -5.19 -11.48
C ALA A 131 22.11 -6.61 -11.12
N ASP A 132 20.86 -6.97 -11.45
CA ASP A 132 20.34 -8.34 -11.31
C ASP A 132 21.15 -9.33 -12.15
N GLN A 133 21.50 -8.96 -13.39
CA GLN A 133 22.29 -9.82 -14.25
C GLN A 133 23.73 -9.96 -13.76
N LEU A 134 24.32 -8.90 -13.22
CA LEU A 134 25.62 -8.94 -12.56
C LEU A 134 25.60 -9.84 -11.32
N ALA A 135 24.52 -9.80 -10.51
CA ALA A 135 24.36 -10.69 -9.36
C ALA A 135 24.39 -12.16 -9.79
N ARG A 136 23.68 -12.51 -10.87
CA ARG A 136 23.68 -13.87 -11.44
C ARG A 136 25.03 -14.32 -12.00
N TRP A 137 25.85 -13.37 -12.44
CA TRP A 137 27.15 -13.62 -13.07
C TRP A 137 28.34 -13.19 -12.22
N ILE A 138 28.15 -12.99 -10.91
CA ILE A 138 29.23 -12.52 -10.03
C ILE A 138 30.43 -13.48 -10.06
N ASP A 139 30.19 -14.78 -10.22
CA ASP A 139 31.25 -15.78 -10.34
C ASP A 139 32.12 -15.62 -11.59
N ARG A 140 31.63 -14.93 -12.62
CA ARG A 140 32.36 -14.65 -13.87
C ARG A 140 33.29 -13.42 -13.76
N THR A 141 33.46 -12.87 -12.56
CA THR A 141 34.33 -11.71 -12.29
C THR A 141 35.67 -12.13 -11.65
N GLU A 142 36.22 -13.28 -12.04
CA GLU A 142 37.39 -13.95 -11.43
C GLU A 142 38.64 -13.08 -11.25
N PHE A 143 38.80 -12.06 -12.08
CA PHE A 143 39.98 -11.19 -12.06
C PHE A 143 39.68 -9.76 -11.59
N LEU A 144 38.50 -9.54 -11.01
CA LEU A 144 38.09 -8.28 -10.42
C LEU A 144 38.05 -8.41 -8.90
N ASP A 145 38.24 -7.31 -8.19
CA ASP A 145 37.92 -7.26 -6.78
C ASP A 145 36.40 -7.33 -6.61
N ARG A 146 35.92 -8.46 -6.08
CA ARG A 146 34.49 -8.73 -5.89
C ARG A 146 33.92 -8.08 -4.66
N THR A 147 34.74 -7.77 -3.65
CA THR A 147 34.26 -7.24 -2.36
C THR A 147 33.39 -5.99 -2.49
N PRO A 148 33.78 -4.93 -3.24
CA PRO A 148 32.93 -3.74 -3.40
C PRO A 148 31.71 -3.99 -4.29
N ILE A 149 31.77 -4.94 -5.24
CA ILE A 149 30.64 -5.31 -6.09
C ILE A 149 29.59 -6.03 -5.24
N GLN A 150 30.02 -7.03 -4.49
CA GLN A 150 29.14 -7.84 -3.64
C GLN A 150 28.51 -7.00 -2.53
N GLY A 151 29.27 -6.13 -1.87
CA GLY A 151 28.70 -5.20 -0.90
C GLY A 151 27.64 -4.26 -1.48
N ALA A 152 27.76 -3.88 -2.76
CA ALA A 152 26.72 -3.12 -3.45
C ALA A 152 25.50 -3.99 -3.80
N LEU A 153 25.71 -5.23 -4.26
CA LEU A 153 24.61 -6.16 -4.53
C LEU A 153 23.82 -6.50 -3.26
N ASP A 154 24.48 -6.72 -2.13
CA ASP A 154 23.84 -6.94 -0.83
C ASP A 154 23.00 -5.71 -0.40
N ALA A 155 23.49 -4.50 -0.68
CA ALA A 155 22.75 -3.27 -0.41
C ALA A 155 21.53 -3.11 -1.34
N MET A 156 21.64 -3.55 -2.60
CA MET A 156 20.51 -3.61 -3.53
C MET A 156 19.45 -4.60 -3.04
N GLU A 157 19.84 -5.80 -2.62
CA GLU A 157 18.94 -6.80 -2.05
C GLU A 157 18.20 -6.26 -0.83
N LYS A 158 18.89 -5.55 0.07
CA LYS A 158 18.25 -4.86 1.20
C LYS A 158 17.25 -3.79 0.76
N ALA A 159 17.51 -3.07 -0.33
CA ALA A 159 16.58 -2.09 -0.87
C ALA A 159 15.31 -2.78 -1.39
N VAL A 160 15.45 -3.88 -2.13
CA VAL A 160 14.33 -4.71 -2.62
C VAL A 160 13.52 -5.28 -1.45
N ALA A 161 14.17 -5.86 -0.44
CA ALA A 161 13.50 -6.37 0.75
C ALA A 161 12.72 -5.28 1.51
N GLY A 162 13.22 -4.04 1.50
CA GLY A 162 12.51 -2.87 2.05
C GLY A 162 11.23 -2.55 1.27
N ILE A 163 11.25 -2.68 -0.06
CA ILE A 163 10.07 -2.51 -0.90
C ILE A 163 9.06 -3.61 -0.60
N ASP A 164 9.48 -4.88 -0.57
CA ASP A 164 8.59 -6.00 -0.28
C ASP A 164 7.92 -5.86 1.08
N LYS A 165 8.66 -5.42 2.11
CA LYS A 165 8.09 -5.11 3.42
C LYS A 165 6.99 -4.05 3.34
N SER A 166 7.20 -2.98 2.58
CA SER A 166 6.19 -1.93 2.41
C SER A 166 4.97 -2.42 1.63
N ARG A 167 5.15 -3.33 0.67
CA ARG A 167 4.05 -3.97 -0.08
C ARG A 167 3.24 -4.90 0.81
N SER A 168 3.88 -5.77 1.59
CA SER A 168 3.18 -6.62 2.57
C SER A 168 2.41 -5.80 3.60
N GLN A 169 2.91 -4.62 3.98
CA GLN A 169 2.19 -3.70 4.84
C GLN A 169 0.94 -3.12 4.16
N ALA A 170 1.02 -2.80 2.86
CA ALA A 170 -0.13 -2.36 2.07
C ALA A 170 -1.17 -3.49 1.91
N GLU A 171 -0.74 -4.73 1.68
CA GLU A 171 -1.60 -5.92 1.63
C GLU A 171 -2.35 -6.12 2.95
N LYS A 172 -1.65 -5.96 4.08
CA LYS A 172 -2.28 -6.01 5.40
C LYS A 172 -3.34 -4.93 5.56
N PHE A 173 -3.05 -3.68 5.18
CA PHE A 173 -4.04 -2.62 5.25
C PHE A 173 -5.23 -2.86 4.31
N ALA A 174 -5.00 -3.39 3.10
CA ALA A 174 -6.08 -3.78 2.21
C ALA A 174 -6.98 -4.87 2.84
N ALA A 175 -6.39 -5.86 3.53
CA ALA A 175 -7.12 -6.89 4.25
C ALA A 175 -7.93 -6.31 5.42
N ASP A 176 -7.35 -5.40 6.21
CA ASP A 176 -8.03 -4.74 7.33
C ASP A 176 -9.23 -3.89 6.85
N LEU A 177 -9.04 -3.14 5.75
CA LEU A 177 -10.10 -2.36 5.10
C LEU A 177 -11.20 -3.27 4.52
N GLN A 178 -10.82 -4.38 3.90
CA GLN A 178 -11.78 -5.37 3.39
C GLN A 178 -12.58 -6.00 4.54
N ALA A 179 -11.96 -6.27 5.68
CA ALA A 179 -12.63 -6.79 6.87
C ALA A 179 -13.61 -5.75 7.46
N ALA A 180 -13.29 -4.46 7.41
CA ALA A 180 -14.22 -3.40 7.77
C ALA A 180 -15.43 -3.37 6.83
N LEU A 181 -15.21 -3.48 5.51
CA LEU A 181 -16.28 -3.55 4.52
C LEU A 181 -17.20 -4.76 4.74
N VAL A 182 -16.63 -5.93 5.03
CA VAL A 182 -17.40 -7.14 5.35
C VAL A 182 -18.24 -6.95 6.61
N ARG A 183 -17.72 -6.28 7.64
CA ARG A 183 -18.50 -5.93 8.84
C ARG A 183 -19.66 -4.99 8.56
N MET A 184 -19.51 -4.07 7.61
CA MET A 184 -20.62 -3.20 7.18
C MET A 184 -21.73 -4.00 6.50
N ASP A 185 -21.35 -4.97 5.68
CA ASP A 185 -22.29 -5.84 4.96
C ASP A 185 -22.92 -6.94 5.86
N ASP A 186 -22.49 -7.07 7.12
CA ASP A 186 -23.03 -8.03 8.07
C ASP A 186 -24.50 -7.70 8.45
N PRO A 187 -25.44 -8.64 8.33
CA PRO A 187 -26.82 -8.49 8.79
C PRO A 187 -26.94 -8.02 10.26
N ALA A 188 -26.02 -8.43 11.14
CA ALA A 188 -25.99 -8.00 12.53
C ALA A 188 -25.74 -6.48 12.66
N THR A 189 -24.91 -5.91 11.78
CA THR A 189 -24.65 -4.47 11.70
C THR A 189 -25.91 -3.72 11.27
N ALA A 190 -26.61 -4.21 10.24
CA ALA A 190 -27.88 -3.63 9.80
C ALA A 190 -28.95 -3.65 10.91
N GLN A 191 -29.07 -4.76 11.64
CA GLN A 191 -30.00 -4.88 12.77
C GLN A 191 -29.67 -3.91 13.91
N ARG A 192 -28.39 -3.78 14.26
CA ARG A 192 -27.92 -2.84 15.28
C ARG A 192 -28.25 -1.39 14.91
N LEU A 193 -28.05 -1.01 13.65
CA LEU A 193 -28.39 0.34 13.16
C LEU A 193 -29.89 0.60 13.17
N ALA A 194 -30.71 -0.38 12.78
CA ALA A 194 -32.16 -0.29 12.89
C ALA A 194 -32.60 -0.09 14.35
N GLY A 195 -31.97 -0.81 15.30
CA GLY A 195 -32.20 -0.64 16.73
C GLY A 195 -31.82 0.76 17.24
N LEU A 196 -30.66 1.29 16.84
CA LEU A 196 -30.24 2.65 17.21
C LEU A 196 -31.17 3.73 16.64
N LYS A 197 -31.63 3.58 15.40
CA LYS A 197 -32.59 4.50 14.78
C LYS A 197 -33.93 4.46 15.52
N LEU A 198 -34.43 3.27 15.83
CA LEU A 198 -35.64 3.10 16.63
C LEU A 198 -35.49 3.74 18.01
N GLN A 199 -34.37 3.52 18.71
CA GLN A 199 -34.10 4.11 20.01
C GLN A 199 -34.09 5.65 19.93
N ARG A 200 -33.44 6.22 18.91
CA ARG A 200 -33.42 7.67 18.68
C ARG A 200 -34.83 8.22 18.43
N ASP A 201 -35.59 7.56 17.57
CA ASP A 201 -36.95 7.98 17.22
C ASP A 201 -37.88 7.87 18.45
N LEU A 202 -37.74 6.81 19.25
CA LEU A 202 -38.43 6.65 20.54
C LEU A 202 -38.05 7.75 21.54
N CYS A 203 -36.76 8.07 21.70
CA CYS A 203 -36.33 9.17 22.57
C CYS A 203 -36.90 10.53 22.16
N ARG A 204 -37.19 10.72 20.86
CA ARG A 204 -37.82 11.95 20.36
C ARG A 204 -39.33 12.00 20.62
N VAL A 205 -40.02 10.87 20.47
CA VAL A 205 -41.50 10.82 20.46
C VAL A 205 -42.09 10.51 21.83
N LEU A 206 -41.41 9.68 22.64
CA LEU A 206 -41.93 9.24 23.94
C LEU A 206 -42.20 10.38 24.94
N PRO A 207 -41.38 11.44 25.05
CA PRO A 207 -41.66 12.53 25.98
C PRO A 207 -42.99 13.23 25.69
N ASP A 208 -43.26 13.51 24.42
CA ASP A 208 -44.49 14.19 23.98
C ASP A 208 -45.70 13.27 24.18
N MET A 209 -45.60 11.99 23.80
CA MET A 209 -46.65 11.01 24.06
C MET A 209 -46.94 10.83 25.56
N ALA A 210 -45.91 10.82 26.40
CA ALA A 210 -46.07 10.73 27.84
C ALA A 210 -46.79 11.95 28.42
N ALA A 211 -46.51 13.15 27.91
CA ALA A 211 -47.22 14.37 28.28
C ALA A 211 -48.69 14.32 27.86
N GLU A 212 -48.99 13.93 26.62
CA GLU A 212 -50.38 13.77 26.13
C GLU A 212 -51.17 12.77 26.97
N PHE A 213 -50.56 11.63 27.33
CA PHE A 213 -51.20 10.65 28.21
C PHE A 213 -51.47 11.21 29.62
N ALA A 214 -50.54 11.98 30.18
CA ALA A 214 -50.72 12.62 31.48
C ALA A 214 -51.88 13.64 31.45
N GLU A 215 -51.99 14.43 30.38
CA GLU A 215 -53.10 15.36 30.19
C GLU A 215 -54.45 14.63 30.03
N ALA A 216 -54.49 13.58 29.21
CA ALA A 216 -55.69 12.76 29.05
C ALA A 216 -56.12 12.11 30.36
N GLN A 217 -55.17 11.63 31.18
CA GLN A 217 -55.44 11.08 32.50
C GLN A 217 -56.04 12.12 33.44
N ALA A 218 -55.49 13.35 33.46
CA ALA A 218 -56.02 14.44 34.26
C ALA A 218 -57.46 14.83 33.84
N ALA A 219 -57.71 14.90 32.53
CA ALA A 219 -59.04 15.17 31.98
C ALA A 219 -60.06 14.08 32.35
N ALA A 220 -59.67 12.80 32.29
CA ALA A 220 -60.51 11.67 32.68
C ALA A 220 -60.85 11.70 34.18
N LEU A 221 -59.87 11.95 35.05
CA LEU A 221 -60.10 12.11 36.50
C LEU A 221 -61.08 13.26 36.79
N ALA A 222 -60.92 14.40 36.11
CA ALA A 222 -61.83 15.54 36.24
C ALA A 222 -63.25 15.21 35.73
N ALA A 223 -63.40 14.37 34.71
CA ALA A 223 -64.70 13.91 34.23
C ALA A 223 -65.37 12.97 35.24
N VAL A 224 -64.62 12.01 35.79
CA VAL A 224 -65.12 11.08 36.83
C VAL A 224 -65.57 11.84 38.07
N ALA A 225 -64.80 12.83 38.53
CA ALA A 225 -65.18 13.67 39.68
C ALA A 225 -66.50 14.42 39.43
N ARG A 226 -66.70 14.95 38.22
CA ARG A 226 -67.96 15.60 37.81
C ARG A 226 -69.13 14.61 37.81
N MET A 227 -68.94 13.41 37.26
CA MET A 227 -69.96 12.36 37.25
C MET A 227 -70.35 11.92 38.66
N SER A 228 -69.37 11.74 39.56
CA SER A 228 -69.64 11.41 40.97
C SER A 228 -70.46 12.49 41.65
N THR A 229 -70.09 13.76 41.46
CA THR A 229 -70.82 14.90 42.02
C THR A 229 -72.28 14.94 41.56
N ILE A 230 -72.53 14.64 40.28
CA ILE A 230 -73.89 14.56 39.72
C ILE A 230 -74.65 13.37 40.31
N ALA A 231 -74.02 12.20 40.41
CA ALA A 231 -74.63 11.01 40.99
C ALA A 231 -75.05 11.23 42.45
N ASP A 232 -74.22 11.90 43.25
CA ASP A 232 -74.54 12.21 44.65
C ASP A 232 -75.70 13.21 44.76
N LYS A 233 -75.74 14.23 43.89
CA LYS A 233 -76.89 15.16 43.80
C LYS A 233 -78.18 14.44 43.42
N LEU A 234 -78.13 13.53 42.44
CA LEU A 234 -79.30 12.76 42.02
C LEU A 234 -79.80 11.82 43.11
N LYS A 235 -78.90 11.17 43.85
CA LYS A 235 -79.26 10.37 45.04
C LYS A 235 -79.93 11.21 46.12
N GLY A 236 -79.40 12.41 46.38
CA GLY A 236 -80.01 13.35 47.34
C GLY A 236 -81.38 13.88 46.93
N LEU A 237 -81.71 13.89 45.63
CA LEU A 237 -83.04 14.25 45.11
C LEU A 237 -84.03 13.06 45.10
N ALA A 238 -83.52 11.84 45.21
CA ALA A 238 -84.32 10.61 45.20
C ALA A 238 -84.64 10.09 46.63
N ALA A 239 -84.11 10.75 47.67
CA ALA A 239 -84.41 10.49 49.09
C ALA A 239 -85.44 11.50 49.60
#